data_AF-A0A095X5W9-F1
#
_entry.id   AF-A0A095X5W9-F1
#
_cell.length_a   1.000
_cell.length_b   1.000
_cell.length_c   1.000
_cell.angle_alpha   90.00
_cell.angle_beta   90.00
_cell.angle_gamma   90.00
#
_symmetry.space_group_name_H-M   'P 1'
#
loop_
_entity.id
_entity.type
_entity.pdbx_description
1 polymer ?
#
loop_
_entity_poly.entity_id
_entity_poly.type
_entity_poly.pdbx_seq_one_letter_code
_entity_poly.pdbx_strand_id
1 'polypeptide(L)'
;MSEVMISVANVPTERAHRYGHQLASHMGRKIEAQWDAESARGILTFTREGLPSGECAISCTDQHLHLELKTSPEAVEHLEFVVGIHLARFGYRDGLEIAWVRTDPQTGEEVAGSTQGPLTAEDIERHRRSK
;
A
#
# COMPACT_ATOMS: atom_id res chain seq x y z
N MET A 1 7.94 -15.07 -19.63
CA MET A 1 7.28 -14.93 -18.31
C MET A 1 7.46 -13.48 -17.94
N SER A 2 6.38 -12.75 -17.67
CA SER A 2 6.47 -11.35 -17.25
C SER A 2 7.29 -11.29 -15.97
N GLU A 3 8.28 -10.40 -15.89
CA GLU A 3 9.03 -10.19 -14.66
C GLU A 3 8.09 -9.66 -13.58
N VAL A 4 8.19 -10.23 -12.38
CA VAL A 4 7.37 -9.86 -11.21
C VAL A 4 8.32 -9.34 -10.14
N MET A 5 7.92 -8.25 -9.52
CA MET A 5 8.51 -7.70 -8.31
C MET A 5 7.52 -7.90 -7.17
N ILE A 6 8.02 -8.38 -6.02
CA ILE A 6 7.28 -8.36 -4.76
C ILE A 6 7.77 -7.14 -3.98
N SER A 7 6.87 -6.38 -3.37
CA SER A 7 7.23 -5.28 -2.48
C SER A 7 6.41 -5.34 -1.21
N VAL A 8 7.07 -5.34 -0.05
CA VAL A 8 6.44 -5.53 1.25
C VAL A 8 6.63 -4.30 2.12
N ALA A 9 5.56 -3.88 2.80
CA ALA A 9 5.64 -2.89 3.87
C ALA A 9 4.97 -3.43 5.14
N ASN A 10 5.71 -3.42 6.24
CA ASN A 10 5.20 -3.73 7.58
C ASN A 10 5.04 -2.42 8.34
N VAL A 11 3.83 -1.88 8.35
CA VAL A 11 3.54 -0.56 8.93
C VAL A 11 3.23 -0.72 10.43
N PRO A 12 4.07 -0.24 11.35
CA PRO A 12 3.84 -0.40 12.79
C PRO A 12 2.61 0.41 13.21
N THR A 13 1.58 -0.25 13.73
CA THR A 13 0.37 0.39 14.23
C THR A 13 -0.50 -0.59 15.02
N GLU A 14 -1.07 -0.14 16.14
CA GLU A 14 -2.10 -0.87 16.89
C GLU A 14 -3.49 -0.76 16.22
N ARG A 15 -3.60 0.02 15.14
CA ARG A 15 -4.87 0.31 14.45
C ARG A 15 -4.93 -0.34 13.07
N ALA A 16 -4.26 -1.47 12.88
CA ALA A 16 -4.12 -2.14 11.59
C ALA A 16 -5.47 -2.38 10.91
N HIS A 17 -6.45 -2.95 11.62
CA HIS A 17 -7.79 -3.20 11.09
C HIS A 17 -8.47 -1.92 10.56
N ARG A 18 -8.34 -0.80 11.28
CA ARG A 18 -8.91 0.49 10.87
C ARG A 18 -8.28 0.96 9.56
N TYR A 19 -6.95 0.95 9.47
CA TYR A 19 -6.24 1.46 8.31
C TYR A 19 -6.38 0.54 7.08
N GLY A 20 -6.37 -0.78 7.27
CA GLY A 20 -6.64 -1.76 6.22
C GLY A 20 -8.03 -1.59 5.60
N HIS A 21 -9.08 -1.54 6.44
CA HIS A 21 -10.45 -1.31 5.97
C HIS A 21 -10.60 0.05 5.28
N GLN A 22 -10.00 1.11 5.85
CA GLN A 22 -10.06 2.45 5.25
C GLN A 22 -9.40 2.49 3.86
N LEU A 23 -8.26 1.81 3.70
CA LEU A 23 -7.58 1.69 2.42
C LEU A 23 -8.44 0.93 1.40
N ALA A 24 -8.93 -0.26 1.74
CA ALA A 24 -9.79 -1.04 0.84
C ALA A 24 -11.06 -0.29 0.44
N SER A 25 -11.75 0.34 1.40
CA SER A 25 -12.95 1.13 1.14
C SER A 25 -12.68 2.37 0.28
N HIS A 26 -11.53 3.03 0.47
CA HIS A 26 -11.16 4.20 -0.32
C HIS A 26 -10.81 3.84 -1.76
N MET A 27 -9.93 2.85 -1.92
CA MET A 27 -9.43 2.41 -3.23
C MET A 27 -10.54 1.74 -4.05
N GLY A 28 -11.46 1.03 -3.38
CA GLY A 28 -12.65 0.40 -3.97
C GLY A 28 -13.60 1.36 -4.70
N ARG A 29 -13.42 2.68 -4.54
CA ARG A 29 -14.15 3.69 -5.33
C ARG A 29 -13.63 3.82 -6.77
N LYS A 30 -12.42 3.32 -7.04
CA LYS A 30 -11.71 3.53 -8.30
C LYS A 30 -11.17 2.24 -8.91
N ILE A 31 -10.79 1.28 -8.08
CA ILE A 31 -10.28 -0.02 -8.50
C ILE A 31 -11.10 -1.12 -7.84
N GLU A 32 -10.91 -2.36 -8.29
CA GLU A 32 -11.45 -3.51 -7.58
C GLU A 32 -10.73 -3.65 -6.22
N ALA A 33 -11.51 -3.77 -5.15
CA ALA A 33 -11.00 -3.97 -3.81
C ALA A 33 -11.94 -4.87 -3.01
N GLN A 34 -11.35 -5.75 -2.20
CA GLN A 34 -12.04 -6.67 -1.31
C GLN A 34 -11.55 -6.45 0.11
N TRP A 35 -12.46 -6.59 1.07
CA TRP A 35 -12.14 -6.58 2.50
C TRP A 35 -13.00 -7.60 3.22
N ASP A 36 -12.35 -8.48 3.97
CA ASP A 36 -12.97 -9.41 4.89
C ASP A 36 -12.70 -8.93 6.31
N ALA A 37 -13.76 -8.47 6.97
CA ALA A 37 -13.69 -7.97 8.34
C ALA A 37 -13.50 -9.08 9.38
N GLU A 38 -13.89 -10.32 9.09
CA GLU A 38 -13.73 -11.45 10.02
C GLU A 38 -12.27 -11.89 10.06
N SER A 39 -11.64 -12.02 8.89
CA SER A 39 -10.22 -12.42 8.82
C SER A 39 -9.24 -11.24 8.85
N ALA A 40 -9.73 -9.99 8.88
CA ALA A 40 -8.95 -8.76 8.84
C ALA A 40 -7.95 -8.70 7.67
N ARG A 41 -8.40 -9.17 6.50
CA ARG A 41 -7.63 -9.22 5.25
C ARG A 41 -8.34 -8.48 4.12
N GLY A 42 -7.56 -8.04 3.15
CA GLY A 42 -8.09 -7.42 1.93
C GLY A 42 -7.18 -7.62 0.73
N ILE A 43 -7.72 -7.34 -0.45
CA ILE A 43 -7.00 -7.40 -1.72
C ILE A 43 -7.37 -6.14 -2.51
N LEU A 44 -6.37 -5.48 -3.07
CA LEU A 44 -6.53 -4.40 -4.04
C LEU A 44 -6.04 -4.88 -5.40
N THR A 45 -6.86 -4.78 -6.44
CA THR A 45 -6.50 -5.19 -7.80
C THR A 45 -6.37 -3.97 -8.70
N PHE A 46 -5.16 -3.70 -9.16
CA PHE A 46 -4.85 -2.57 -10.02
C PHE A 46 -4.91 -2.98 -11.49
N THR A 47 -5.57 -2.16 -12.31
CA THR A 47 -5.62 -2.34 -13.76
C THR A 47 -5.03 -1.15 -14.49
N ARG A 48 -4.38 -1.41 -15.62
CA ARG A 48 -3.89 -0.40 -16.57
C ARG A 48 -4.36 -0.80 -17.96
N GLU A 49 -5.05 0.12 -18.65
CA GLU A 49 -5.61 -0.12 -19.99
C GLU A 49 -6.53 -1.36 -20.06
N GLY A 50 -7.25 -1.64 -18.97
CA GLY A 50 -8.15 -2.80 -18.88
C GLY A 50 -7.47 -4.13 -18.55
N LEU A 51 -6.15 -4.16 -18.36
CA LEU A 51 -5.39 -5.36 -18.01
C LEU A 51 -4.89 -5.30 -16.55
N PRO A 52 -4.78 -6.44 -15.85
CA PRO A 52 -4.16 -6.51 -14.54
C PRO A 52 -2.73 -5.96 -14.57
N SER A 53 -2.42 -5.07 -13.65
CA SER A 53 -1.13 -4.38 -13.53
C SER A 53 -0.47 -4.58 -12.17
N GLY A 54 -1.22 -4.98 -11.14
CA GLY A 54 -0.67 -5.36 -9.85
C GLY A 54 -1.77 -5.76 -8.88
N GLU A 55 -1.38 -6.43 -7.81
CA GLU A 55 -2.24 -6.83 -6.71
C GLU A 55 -1.56 -6.49 -5.38
N CYS A 56 -2.29 -5.86 -4.46
CA CYS A 56 -1.79 -5.61 -3.10
C CYS A 56 -2.65 -6.39 -2.11
N ALA A 57 -2.07 -7.40 -1.48
CA ALA A 57 -2.66 -8.09 -0.35
C ALA A 57 -2.46 -7.26 0.93
N ILE A 58 -3.49 -7.23 1.76
CA ILE A 58 -3.53 -6.53 3.05
C ILE A 58 -3.80 -7.58 4.12
N SER A 59 -3.00 -7.61 5.17
CA SER A 59 -3.30 -8.40 6.37
C SER A 59 -3.00 -7.62 7.64
N CYS A 60 -3.85 -7.80 8.64
CA CYS A 60 -3.68 -7.13 9.93
C CYS A 60 -3.13 -8.09 10.96
N THR A 61 -2.20 -7.58 11.76
CA THR A 61 -1.78 -8.18 13.03
C THR A 61 -2.04 -7.17 14.14
N ASP A 62 -1.81 -7.57 15.40
CA ASP A 62 -2.00 -6.66 16.55
C ASP A 62 -1.03 -5.48 16.55
N GLN A 63 0.12 -5.60 15.87
CA GLN A 63 1.20 -4.61 15.91
C GLN A 63 1.51 -3.98 14.54
N HIS A 64 1.07 -4.60 13.45
CA HIS A 64 1.40 -4.16 12.09
C HIS A 64 0.21 -4.29 11.15
N LEU A 65 0.09 -3.31 10.26
CA LEU A 65 -0.60 -3.48 8.98
C LEU A 65 0.43 -3.96 7.96
N HIS A 66 0.28 -5.20 7.52
CA HIS A 66 1.15 -5.81 6.53
C HIS A 66 0.57 -5.64 5.12
N LEU A 67 1.42 -5.20 4.20
CA LEU A 67 1.09 -5.01 2.79
C LEU A 67 2.07 -5.81 1.94
N GLU A 68 1.55 -6.59 1.01
CA GLU A 68 2.34 -7.32 0.02
C GLU A 68 1.84 -6.95 -1.37
N LEU A 69 2.65 -6.22 -2.12
CA LEU A 69 2.39 -5.79 -3.48
C LEU A 69 3.10 -6.74 -4.46
N LYS A 70 2.37 -7.31 -5.40
CA LYS A 70 2.87 -8.08 -6.54
C LYS A 70 2.56 -7.34 -7.82
N THR A 71 3.59 -7.00 -8.59
CA THR A 71 3.44 -6.22 -9.83
C THR A 71 4.68 -6.37 -10.70
N SER A 72 4.77 -5.64 -11.82
CA SER A 72 5.97 -5.64 -12.66
C SER A 72 7.02 -4.64 -12.14
N PRO A 73 8.31 -4.82 -12.45
CA PRO A 73 9.36 -3.86 -12.09
C PRO A 73 9.08 -2.42 -12.55
N GLU A 74 8.39 -2.24 -13.68
CA GLU A 74 8.06 -0.92 -14.21
C GLU A 74 6.91 -0.23 -13.45
N ALA A 75 6.06 -1.01 -12.78
CA ALA A 75 4.89 -0.50 -12.08
C ALA A 75 5.08 -0.39 -10.56
N VAL A 76 6.06 -1.11 -9.99
CA VAL A 76 6.24 -1.22 -8.53
C VAL A 76 6.36 0.13 -7.83
N GLU A 77 7.18 1.04 -8.33
CA GLU A 77 7.37 2.36 -7.71
C GLU A 77 6.08 3.18 -7.70
N HIS A 78 5.31 3.13 -8.80
CA HIS A 78 4.05 3.85 -8.89
C HIS A 78 3.00 3.29 -7.92
N LEU A 79 2.87 1.96 -7.87
CA LEU A 79 1.87 1.32 -7.01
C LEU A 79 2.21 1.40 -5.53
N GLU A 80 3.50 1.32 -5.16
CA GLU A 80 3.98 1.64 -3.81
C GLU A 80 3.56 3.06 -3.40
N PHE A 81 3.83 4.05 -4.26
CA PHE A 81 3.45 5.43 -3.97
C PHE A 81 1.94 5.58 -3.79
N VAL A 82 1.14 4.98 -4.68
CA VAL A 82 -0.32 5.04 -4.62
C VAL A 82 -0.82 4.44 -3.31
N VAL A 83 -0.38 3.25 -2.92
CA VAL A 83 -0.84 2.61 -1.67
C VAL A 83 -0.32 3.39 -0.46
N GLY A 84 0.98 3.67 -0.42
CA GLY A 84 1.67 4.30 0.71
C GLY A 84 1.17 5.71 0.99
N ILE A 85 0.95 6.54 -0.03
CA ILE A 85 0.50 7.92 0.19
C ILE A 85 -0.92 8.00 0.78
N HIS A 86 -1.82 7.06 0.45
CA HIS A 86 -3.15 7.03 1.04
C HIS A 86 -3.09 6.66 2.52
N LEU A 87 -2.32 5.63 2.87
CA LEU A 87 -2.13 5.25 4.27
C LEU A 87 -1.45 6.35 5.08
N ALA A 88 -0.37 6.94 4.57
CA ALA A 88 0.32 8.04 5.22
C ALA A 88 -0.62 9.23 5.49
N ARG A 89 -1.54 9.52 4.55
CA ARG A 89 -2.58 10.54 4.74
C ARG A 89 -3.66 10.15 5.72
N PHE A 90 -4.06 8.88 5.77
CA PHE A 90 -5.06 8.42 6.74
C PHE A 90 -4.53 8.48 8.17
N GLY A 91 -3.28 8.07 8.36
CA GLY A 91 -2.63 7.98 9.66
C GLY A 91 -1.62 9.08 9.95
N TYR A 92 -1.69 10.25 9.29
CA TYR A 92 -0.73 11.34 9.53
C TYR A 92 -0.68 11.79 10.99
N ARG A 93 -1.82 11.77 11.69
CA ARG A 93 -1.89 12.10 13.14
C ARG A 93 -1.25 11.04 14.02
N ASP A 94 -1.19 9.80 13.51
CA ASP A 94 -0.59 8.66 14.18
C ASP A 94 0.88 8.47 13.73
N GLY A 95 1.40 9.36 12.87
CA GLY A 95 2.78 9.30 12.38
C GLY A 95 3.06 8.10 11.49
N LEU A 96 2.08 7.59 10.74
CA LEU A 96 2.31 6.43 9.86
C LEU A 96 3.39 6.72 8.80
N GLU A 97 4.40 5.86 8.78
CA GLU A 97 5.42 5.75 7.74
C GLU A 97 5.27 4.39 7.05
N ILE A 98 5.20 4.40 5.72
CA ILE A 98 5.06 3.21 4.89
C ILE A 98 6.37 3.07 4.12
N ALA A 99 7.28 2.26 4.64
CA ALA A 99 8.54 1.93 4.00
C ALA A 99 8.44 0.56 3.33
N TRP A 100 8.75 0.51 2.04
CA TRP A 100 8.66 -0.71 1.23
C TRP A 100 10.03 -1.38 1.09
N VAL A 101 10.04 -2.70 1.03
CA VAL A 101 11.20 -3.54 0.66
C VAL A 101 10.82 -4.37 -0.55
N ARG A 102 11.55 -4.21 -1.64
CA ARG A 102 11.35 -4.92 -2.89
C ARG A 102 12.19 -6.19 -2.90
N THR A 103 11.63 -7.27 -3.40
CA THR A 103 12.29 -8.56 -3.59
C THR A 103 12.07 -9.02 -5.01
N ASP A 104 13.15 -9.28 -5.74
CA ASP A 104 13.08 -10.02 -7.01
C ASP A 104 12.94 -11.52 -6.69
N PRO A 105 11.81 -12.17 -7.03
CA PRO A 105 11.59 -13.59 -6.72
C PRO A 105 12.53 -14.54 -7.44
N GLN A 106 13.20 -14.11 -8.52
CA GLN A 106 14.14 -14.94 -9.28
C GLN A 106 15.50 -15.01 -8.60
N THR A 107 15.97 -13.89 -8.05
CA THR A 107 17.29 -13.78 -7.43
C THR A 107 17.23 -13.88 -5.91
N GLY A 108 16.07 -13.57 -5.32
CA GLY A 108 15.90 -13.39 -3.87
C GLY A 108 16.56 -12.12 -3.34
N GLU A 109 17.04 -11.23 -4.21
CA GLU A 109 17.67 -9.98 -3.80
C GLU A 109 16.63 -9.02 -3.23
N GLU A 110 16.91 -8.48 -2.05
CA GLU A 110 16.11 -7.45 -1.41
C GLU A 110 16.76 -6.08 -1.56
N VAL A 111 15.98 -5.10 -2.00
CA VAL A 111 16.39 -3.70 -2.12
C VAL A 111 15.34 -2.78 -1.51
N ALA A 112 15.77 -1.62 -1.02
CA ALA A 112 14.84 -0.62 -0.51
C ALA A 112 13.89 -0.14 -1.61
N GLY A 113 12.59 -0.14 -1.32
CA GLY A 113 11.56 0.50 -2.14
C GLY A 113 11.37 1.97 -1.77
N SER A 114 10.24 2.54 -2.17
CA SER A 114 9.89 3.91 -1.77
C SER A 114 9.43 3.99 -0.30
N THR A 115 9.40 5.20 0.25
CA THR A 115 8.84 5.46 1.58
C THR A 115 7.86 6.63 1.50
N GLN A 116 6.70 6.49 2.16
CA GLN A 116 5.71 7.56 2.28
C GLN A 116 5.37 7.84 3.75
N GLY A 117 5.38 9.12 4.11
CA GLY A 117 5.19 9.54 5.49
C GLY A 117 6.49 9.47 6.31
N PRO A 118 6.42 9.79 7.61
CA PRO A 118 5.26 10.38 8.28
C PRO A 118 4.94 11.76 7.70
N LEU A 119 3.66 12.03 7.44
CA LEU A 119 3.23 13.33 6.90
C LEU A 119 2.94 14.32 8.01
N THR A 120 3.36 15.56 7.82
CA THR A 120 3.03 16.68 8.71
C THR A 120 1.63 17.25 8.39
N ALA A 121 1.07 18.04 9.31
CA ALA A 121 -0.17 18.77 9.04
C ALA A 121 -0.02 19.73 7.85
N GLU A 122 1.19 20.28 7.62
CA GLU A 122 1.48 21.14 6.49
C GLU A 122 1.45 20.38 5.16
N ASP A 123 1.97 19.14 5.12
CA ASP A 123 1.89 18.27 3.94
C ASP A 123 0.44 17.99 3.54
N ILE A 124 -0.43 17.73 4.53
CA ILE A 124 -1.86 17.50 4.31
C ILE A 124 -2.54 18.77 3.76
N GLU A 125 -2.20 19.94 4.30
CA GLU A 125 -2.77 21.21 3.86
C GLU A 125 -2.32 21.57 2.43
N ARG A 126 -1.04 21.38 2.11
CA ARG A 126 -0.51 21.55 0.74
C ARG A 126 -1.29 20.68 -0.26
N HIS A 127 -1.54 19.41 0.08
CA HIS A 127 -2.26 18.50 -0.80
C HIS A 127 -3.74 18.89 -0.99
N ARG A 128 -4.40 19.43 0.04
CA ARG A 128 -5.79 19.90 -0.08
C ARG A 128 -5.92 21.09 -1.03
N ARG A 129 -4.92 21.96 -1.08
CA ARG A 129 -4.90 23.14 -1.95
C ARG A 129 -4.56 22.82 -3.41
N SER A 130 -3.92 21.67 -3.66
CA SER A 130 -3.52 21.22 -5.00
C SER A 130 -4.57 20.35 -5.70
N LYS A 131 -5.73 20.13 -5.08
CA LYS A 131 -6.87 19.40 -5.65
C LYS A 131 -7.92 20.37 -6.16
#